data_AF-A0A0K9GCK5-F1
#
_entry.id   AF-A0A0K9GCK5-F1
#
_cell.length_a   1.000
_cell.length_b   1.000
_cell.length_c   1.000
_cell.angle_alpha   90.00
_cell.angle_beta   90.00
_cell.angle_gamma   90.00
#
_symmetry.space_group_name_H-M   'P 1'
#
loop_
_entity.id
_entity.type
_entity.pdbx_description
1 polymer ?
#
loop_
_entity_poly.entity_id
_entity_poly.type
_entity_poly.pdbx_seq_one_letter_code
_entity_poly.pdbx_strand_id
1 'polypeptide(L)' 'MPNLNELELQNLRHLIGGHGTIANKLDYYAQQVTDSAIADQLRNDAQDARKNKQNLMTFL' A
#
# COMPACT_ATOMS: atom_id res chain seq x y z
N MET A 1 -0.20 -15.97 -16.84
CA MET A 1 0.57 -16.11 -15.59
C MET A 1 1.94 -15.54 -15.87
N PRO A 2 2.39 -14.50 -15.16
CA PRO A 2 3.68 -13.90 -15.48
C PRO A 2 4.78 -14.91 -15.16
N ASN A 3 5.63 -15.19 -16.15
CA ASN A 3 6.86 -15.97 -15.97
C ASN A 3 7.88 -15.10 -15.21
N LEU A 4 7.58 -14.81 -13.94
CA LEU A 4 8.50 -14.07 -13.09
C LEU A 4 9.67 -14.98 -12.72
N ASN A 5 10.89 -14.48 -12.88
CA ASN A 5 12.04 -15.12 -12.24
C ASN A 5 12.01 -14.89 -10.72
N GLU A 6 12.87 -15.59 -9.99
CA GLU A 6 12.87 -15.54 -8.52
C GLU A 6 13.09 -14.12 -7.98
N LEU A 7 14.00 -13.35 -8.60
CA LEU A 7 14.29 -11.97 -8.19
C LEU A 7 13.08 -11.05 -8.43
N GLU A 8 12.42 -11.17 -9.57
CA GLU A 8 11.20 -10.42 -9.89
C GLU A 8 10.06 -10.75 -8.93
N LEU A 9 9.90 -12.03 -8.60
CA LEU A 9 8.89 -12.49 -7.63
C LEU A 9 9.16 -11.94 -6.23
N GLN A 10 10.42 -11.93 -5.79
CA GLN A 10 10.80 -11.35 -4.49
C GLN A 10 10.56 -9.84 -4.47
N ASN A 11 10.92 -9.14 -5.55
CA ASN A 11 10.64 -7.70 -5.69
C ASN A 11 9.13 -7.41 -5.65
N LEU A 12 8.32 -8.20 -6.37
CA LEU A 12 6.87 -8.04 -6.37
C LEU A 12 6.29 -8.24 -4.96
N ARG A 13 6.71 -9.28 -4.24
CA ARG A 13 6.29 -9.53 -2.85
C ARG A 13 6.72 -8.40 -1.91
N HIS A 14 7.93 -7.88 -2.08
CA HIS A 14 8.41 -6.74 -1.31
C HIS A 14 7.53 -5.49 -1.52
N LEU A 15 7.18 -5.18 -2.78
CA LEU A 15 6.29 -4.07 -3.11
C LEU A 15 4.89 -4.25 -2.51
N ILE A 16 4.30 -5.44 -2.63
CA ILE A 16 2.99 -5.79 -2.04
C ILE A 16 3.02 -5.57 -0.51
N GLY A 17 4.07 -6.05 0.16
CA GLY A 17 4.26 -5.87 1.60
C GLY A 17 4.47 -4.40 2.00
N GLY A 18 5.25 -3.67 1.20
CA GLY A 18 5.51 -2.25 1.37
C GLY A 18 4.23 -1.41 1.34
N HIS A 19 3.38 -1.61 0.32
CA HIS A 19 2.08 -0.93 0.24
C HIS A 19 1.15 -1.27 1.40
N GLY A 20 1.14 -2.53 1.88
CA GLY A 20 0.38 -2.90 3.08
C GLY A 20 0.86 -2.18 4.34
N THR A 21 2.18 -2.08 4.51
CA THR A 21 2.79 -1.38 5.65
C THR A 21 2.50 0.12 5.62
N ILE A 22 2.60 0.74 4.44
CA ILE A 22 2.32 2.17 4.24
C ILE A 22 0.85 2.47 4.54
N ALA A 23 -0.09 1.67 4.02
CA ALA A 23 -1.52 1.87 4.28
C ALA A 23 -1.82 1.90 5.79
N ASN A 24 -1.32 0.91 6.54
CA ASN A 24 -1.52 0.84 7.99
C ASN A 24 -0.93 2.04 8.73
N LYS A 25 0.25 2.52 8.33
CA LYS A 25 0.88 3.71 8.93
C LYS A 25 0.07 4.96 8.66
N LEU A 26 -0.42 5.13 7.44
CA LEU A 26 -1.23 6.28 7.04
C LEU A 26 -2.56 6.31 7.81
N ASP A 27 -3.25 5.17 7.96
CA ASP A 27 -4.47 5.11 8.79
C ASP A 27 -4.18 5.43 10.26
N TYR A 28 -3.05 4.96 10.79
CA TYR A 28 -2.64 5.25 12.16
C TYR A 28 -2.39 6.76 12.33
N TYR A 29 -1.67 7.40 11.40
CA TYR A 29 -1.44 8.84 11.46
C TYR A 29 -2.72 9.65 11.25
N ALA A 30 -3.63 9.21 10.38
CA ALA A 30 -4.93 9.86 10.18
C ALA A 30 -5.79 9.91 11.45
N GLN A 31 -5.56 9.01 12.41
CA GLN A 31 -6.25 9.01 13.71
C GLN A 31 -5.61 9.98 14.72
N GLN A 32 -4.37 10.41 14.50
CA GLN A 32 -3.58 11.22 15.44
C GLN A 32 -3.53 12.69 15.06
N VAL A 33 -3.75 13.02 13.79
CA VAL A 33 -3.77 14.40 13.33
C VAL A 33 -5.07 15.09 13.72
N THR A 34 -4.97 16.37 14.13
CA THR A 34 -6.11 17.20 14.52
C THR A 34 -6.73 17.96 13.34
N ASP A 35 -5.93 18.22 12.31
CA ASP A 35 -6.39 18.86 11.08
C ASP A 35 -7.18 17.87 10.22
N SER A 36 -8.44 18.19 9.96
CA SER A 36 -9.35 17.31 9.20
C SER A 36 -8.93 17.13 7.74
N ALA A 37 -8.37 18.16 7.09
CA ALA A 37 -7.93 18.06 5.71
C ALA A 37 -6.71 17.12 5.59
N ILE A 38 -5.78 17.20 6.54
CA ILE A 38 -4.64 16.26 6.60
C ILE A 38 -5.13 14.85 6.93
N ALA A 39 -6.09 14.69 7.84
CA ALA A 39 -6.66 13.38 8.18
C ALA A 39 -7.27 12.71 6.95
N ASP A 40 -8.05 13.45 6.16
CA ASP A 40 -8.70 12.92 4.97
C ASP A 40 -7.71 12.62 3.85
N GLN A 41 -6.68 13.46 3.67
CA GLN A 41 -5.58 13.16 2.74
C GLN A 41 -4.89 11.85 3.11
N LEU A 42 -4.51 11.66 4.38
CA LEU A 42 -3.87 10.42 4.85
C LEU A 42 -4.77 9.18 4.64
N ARG A 43 -6.08 9.30 4.86
CA ARG A 43 -7.04 8.22 4.58
C ARG A 43 -7.13 7.89 3.10
N ASN A 44 -7.14 8.90 2.23
CA ASN A 44 -7.15 8.70 0.77
C ASN A 44 -5.86 8.00 0.31
N ASP A 45 -4.70 8.47 0.78
CA ASP A 45 -3.40 7.85 0.47
C ASP A 45 -3.34 6.39 0.97
N ALA A 46 -3.95 6.10 2.13
CA ALA A 46 -4.07 4.73 2.65
C ALA A 46 -4.95 3.84 1.76
N GLN A 47 -6.04 4.37 1.21
CA GLN A 47 -6.89 3.65 0.26
C GLN A 47 -6.16 3.38 -1.06
N ASP A 48 -5.43 4.37 -1.59
CA ASP A 48 -4.64 4.21 -2.82
C ASP A 48 -3.53 3.17 -2.64
N ALA A 49 -2.85 3.17 -1.49
CA ALA A 49 -1.87 2.13 -1.16
C ALA A 49 -2.50 0.72 -1.13
N ARG A 50 -3.71 0.56 -0.58
CA ARG A 50 -4.45 -0.72 -0.60
C ARG A 50 -4.84 -1.14 -2.01
N LYS A 51 -5.29 -0.20 -2.84
CA LYS A 51 -5.62 -0.47 -4.25
C LYS A 51 -4.39 -0.90 -5.04
N ASN A 52 -3.27 -0.22 -4.84
CA ASN A 52 -1.99 -0.59 -5.47
C ASN A 52 -1.52 -1.98 -5.01
N LYS A 53 -1.65 -2.30 -3.72
CA LYS A 53 -1.41 -3.65 -3.22
C LYS A 53 -2.29 -4.68 -3.94
N GLN A 54 -3.59 -4.43 -4.08
CA GLN A 54 -4.52 -5.34 -4.74
C GLN A 54 -4.18 -5.52 -6.23
N ASN A 55 -3.82 -4.45 -6.92
CA ASN A 55 -3.36 -4.49 -8.30
C ASN A 55 -2.05 -5.29 -8.42
N LEU A 56 -1.09 -5.09 -7.51
CA LEU A 56 0.16 -5.85 -7.52
C LEU A 56 -0.07 -7.36 -7.28
N MET A 57 -1.03 -7.72 -6.46
CA MET A 57 -1.41 -9.13 -6.24
C MET A 57 -1.98 -9.81 -7.50
N THR A 58 -2.45 -9.08 -8.52
CA THR A 58 -2.91 -9.70 -9.78
C THR A 58 -1.75 -10.22 -10.65
N PHE A 59 -0.51 -9.80 -10.35
CA PHE A 59 0.71 -10.31 -10.98
C PHE A 59 1.30 -11.52 -10.24
N LEU A 60 0.69 -11.98 -9.15
CA LEU A 60 1.00 -13.27 -8.52
C LEU A 60 0.20 -14.39 -9.17
#